data_AF-D3IH60-F1
#
_entry.id   AF-D3IH60-F1
#
_cell.length_a   1.000
_cell.length_b   1.000
_cell.length_c   1.000
_cell.angle_alpha   90.00
_cell.angle_beta   90.00
_cell.angle_gamma   90.00
#
_symmetry.space_group_name_H-M   'P 1'
#
loop_
_entity.id
_entity.type
_entity.pdbx_description
1 polymer ?
#
loop_
_entity_poly.entity_id
_entity_poly.type
_entity_poly.pdbx_seq_one_letter_code
_entity_poly.pdbx_strand_id
1 'polypeptide(L)'
;MKEYLEKVIADLPEQEKDISVDITLCSDSGMIRIIRGFPAFNDTSERIQQYLNKKKMNNKIYISGAIAHHDIDERKAAFAAAAHKLRKEGFTPVNPFENGLPDSEDWRRHMRVDIGMLLQCGRIYMLRGWELSKGAKLELDVASSCGIEVMFETHKP
;
A
#
# COMPACT_ATOMS: atom_id res chain seq x y z
N MET A 1 -1.49 -2.41 20.49
CA MET A 1 -0.33 -1.57 20.12
C MET A 1 0.95 -2.38 20.11
N LYS A 2 1.34 -3.00 21.24
CA LYS A 2 2.53 -3.85 21.36
C LYS A 2 2.55 -5.02 20.35
N GLU A 3 1.49 -5.83 20.31
CA GLU A 3 1.37 -6.96 19.36
C GLU A 3 1.36 -6.53 17.88
N TYR A 4 0.87 -5.33 17.59
CA TYR A 4 0.83 -4.80 16.22
C TYR A 4 2.24 -4.39 15.78
N LEU A 5 3.00 -3.75 16.67
CA LEU A 5 4.39 -3.38 16.45
C LEU A 5 5.29 -4.61 16.34
N GLU A 6 5.06 -5.64 17.17
CA GLU A 6 5.81 -6.90 17.12
C GLU A 6 5.61 -7.63 15.79
N LYS A 7 4.40 -7.60 15.22
CA LYS A 7 4.13 -8.17 13.88
C LYS A 7 4.81 -7.39 12.75
N VAL A 8 4.77 -6.06 12.81
CA VAL A 8 5.45 -5.20 11.82
C VAL A 8 6.96 -5.42 11.83
N ILE A 9 7.55 -5.64 13.01
CA ILE A 9 8.98 -5.96 13.16
C ILE A 9 9.31 -7.35 12.62
N ALA A 10 8.43 -8.33 12.84
CA ALA A 10 8.63 -9.71 12.37
C ALA A 10 8.51 -9.87 10.84
N ASP A 11 7.74 -9.00 10.17
CA ASP A 11 7.54 -9.00 8.72
C ASP A 11 8.64 -8.23 7.95
N LEU A 12 9.61 -7.64 8.65
CA LEU A 12 10.78 -7.03 8.01
C LEU A 12 11.68 -8.15 7.43
N PRO A 13 12.12 -8.04 6.17
CA PRO A 13 12.95 -9.06 5.54
C PRO A 13 14.24 -9.27 6.33
N GLU A 14 14.63 -10.55 6.55
CA GLU A 14 15.76 -11.03 7.38
C GLU A 14 17.17 -10.45 7.05
N GLN A 15 17.28 -9.51 6.10
CA GLN A 15 18.54 -8.95 5.62
C GLN A 15 18.90 -7.55 6.15
N GLU A 16 18.30 -7.11 7.25
CA GLU A 16 18.80 -5.96 8.00
C GLU A 16 18.95 -6.33 9.48
N LYS A 17 19.98 -7.13 9.79
CA LYS A 17 20.35 -7.55 11.15
C LYS A 17 20.80 -6.42 12.08
N ASP A 18 20.72 -5.17 11.64
CA ASP A 18 21.32 -4.04 12.33
C ASP A 18 20.35 -2.85 12.53
N ILE A 19 19.17 -3.13 13.13
CA ILE A 19 18.21 -2.10 13.54
C ILE A 19 18.33 -1.87 15.04
N SER A 20 18.80 -0.69 15.43
CA SER A 20 18.54 -0.15 16.77
C SER A 20 17.48 0.91 16.77
N VAL A 21 16.65 0.82 17.79
CA VAL A 21 15.62 1.79 18.12
C VAL A 21 15.97 2.33 19.51
N ASP A 22 16.26 3.62 19.63
CA ASP A 22 16.35 4.26 20.94
C ASP A 22 14.92 4.53 21.45
N ILE A 23 14.49 3.74 22.43
CA ILE A 23 13.22 3.95 23.12
C ILE A 23 13.48 4.85 24.33
N THR A 24 13.14 6.13 24.22
CA THR A 24 13.13 7.03 25.37
C THR A 24 11.85 6.80 26.18
N LEU A 25 11.96 6.04 27.27
CA LEU A 25 10.90 5.96 28.28
C LEU A 25 11.08 7.09 29.28
N CYS A 26 10.20 8.09 29.24
CA CYS A 26 10.15 9.13 30.25
C CYS A 26 9.27 8.63 31.41
N SER A 27 9.80 8.57 32.63
CA SER A 27 8.98 8.45 33.85
C SER A 27 8.93 9.80 34.57
N ASP A 28 7.84 10.02 35.32
CA ASP A 28 7.53 11.28 36.03
C ASP A 28 8.60 11.74 37.03
N SER A 29 9.60 10.88 37.32
CA SER A 29 10.75 11.17 38.16
C SER A 29 11.96 11.79 37.42
N GLY A 30 11.85 12.04 36.11
CA GLY A 30 12.88 12.74 35.33
C GLY A 30 14.17 11.93 35.07
N MET A 31 14.16 10.61 35.24
CA MET A 31 15.34 9.76 35.03
C MET A 31 15.31 9.14 33.64
N ILE A 32 16.29 9.48 32.80
CA ILE A 32 16.45 8.94 31.45
C ILE A 32 17.44 7.76 31.51
N ARG A 33 17.04 6.58 31.06
CA ARG A 33 17.95 5.45 30.84
C ARG A 33 18.18 5.25 29.35
N ILE A 34 19.45 5.30 28.93
CA ILE A 34 19.89 5.01 27.56
C ILE A 34 20.51 3.62 27.55
N ILE A 35 19.98 2.71 26.73
CA ILE A 35 20.55 1.37 26.53
C ILE A 35 21.44 1.45 25.29
N ARG A 36 22.76 1.39 25.46
CA ARG A 36 23.73 1.46 24.34
C ARG A 36 23.87 0.10 23.64
N GLY A 37 23.89 0.11 22.30
CA GLY A 37 24.24 -1.09 21.54
C GLY A 37 24.38 -0.99 20.02
N PHE A 38 24.31 0.18 19.38
CA PHE A 38 24.23 0.26 17.90
C PHE A 38 24.67 1.63 17.32
N PRO A 39 24.94 1.75 16.00
CA PRO A 39 25.45 2.97 15.39
C PRO A 39 24.39 4.07 15.43
N ALA A 40 24.77 5.22 16.01
CA ALA A 40 23.98 6.43 15.98
C ALA A 40 23.87 6.94 14.53
N PHE A 41 22.67 6.86 13.95
CA PHE A 41 22.33 7.71 12.81
C PHE A 41 21.68 8.98 13.38
N ASN A 42 22.14 10.15 12.90
CA ASN A 42 21.91 11.44 13.55
C ASN A 42 20.46 11.96 13.44
N ASP A 43 19.58 11.40 12.61
CA ASP A 43 18.18 11.81 12.54
C ASP A 43 17.25 10.71 11.98
N THR A 44 16.22 10.33 12.75
CA THR A 44 15.15 9.40 12.37
C THR A 44 14.39 9.87 11.12
N SER A 45 14.39 11.18 10.84
CA SER A 45 13.71 11.79 9.70
C SER A 45 14.30 11.35 8.36
N GLU A 46 15.62 11.22 8.24
CA GLU A 46 16.30 10.86 6.98
C GLU A 46 16.01 9.42 6.55
N ARG A 47 15.95 8.48 7.49
CA ARG A 47 15.57 7.08 7.21
C ARG A 47 14.11 6.95 6.81
N ILE A 48 13.21 7.71 7.47
CA ILE A 48 11.80 7.78 7.07
C ILE A 48 11.70 8.34 5.65
N GLN A 49 12.44 9.42 5.33
CA GLN A 49 12.48 9.99 3.99
C GLN A 49 13.07 9.01 2.95
N GLN A 50 14.12 8.27 3.29
CA GLN A 50 14.71 7.26 2.41
C GLN A 50 13.73 6.11 2.15
N TYR A 51 13.01 5.64 3.18
CA TYR A 51 11.98 4.62 3.03
C TYR A 51 10.80 5.10 2.18
N LEU A 52 10.30 6.32 2.45
CA LEU A 52 9.22 6.93 1.67
C LEU A 52 9.66 7.18 0.22
N ASN A 53 10.90 7.62 -0.02
CA ASN A 53 11.47 7.75 -1.36
C ASN A 53 11.58 6.38 -2.06
N LYS A 54 12.08 5.36 -1.38
CA LYS A 54 12.14 3.99 -1.93
C LYS A 54 10.75 3.46 -2.27
N LYS A 55 9.75 3.74 -1.42
CA LYS A 55 8.34 3.40 -1.69
C LYS A 55 7.77 4.21 -2.86
N LYS A 56 8.13 5.49 -3.00
CA LYS A 56 7.78 6.33 -4.16
C LYS A 56 8.43 5.83 -5.46
N MET A 57 9.61 5.23 -5.39
CA MET A 57 10.28 4.56 -6.50
C MET A 57 9.69 3.18 -6.84
N ASN A 58 8.69 2.70 -6.09
CA ASN A 58 7.99 1.47 -6.43
C ASN A 58 7.06 1.71 -7.62
N ASN A 59 7.43 1.19 -8.79
CA ASN A 59 6.65 1.32 -10.01
C ASN A 59 5.41 0.42 -10.03
N LYS A 60 5.14 -0.38 -8.98
CA LYS A 60 3.89 -1.12 -8.85
C LYS A 60 2.73 -0.15 -8.62
N ILE A 61 1.69 -0.31 -9.43
CA ILE A 61 0.47 0.50 -9.37
C ILE A 61 -0.76 -0.39 -9.31
N TYR A 62 -1.53 -0.27 -8.23
CA TYR A 62 -2.77 -1.02 -8.06
C TYR A 62 -3.90 -0.37 -8.85
N ILE A 63 -4.66 -1.13 -9.63
CA ILE A 63 -5.80 -0.62 -10.40
C ILE A 63 -7.07 -0.79 -9.55
N SER A 64 -7.76 0.32 -9.28
CA SER A 64 -8.97 0.35 -8.45
C SER A 64 -10.15 0.89 -9.24
N GLY A 65 -11.32 0.27 -9.09
CA GLY A 65 -12.52 0.64 -9.83
C GLY A 65 -13.79 -0.07 -9.36
N ALA A 66 -14.92 0.22 -10.00
CA ALA A 66 -16.17 -0.48 -9.75
C ALA A 66 -16.16 -1.87 -10.41
N ILE A 67 -16.45 -2.92 -9.63
CA ILE A 67 -16.58 -4.30 -10.11
C ILE A 67 -17.98 -4.83 -9.80
N ALA A 68 -18.39 -4.77 -8.53
CA ALA A 68 -19.70 -5.26 -8.11
C ALA A 68 -20.84 -4.51 -8.82
N HIS A 69 -21.91 -5.24 -9.16
CA HIS A 69 -23.10 -4.72 -9.85
C HIS A 69 -22.88 -4.19 -11.28
N HIS A 70 -21.73 -4.50 -11.88
CA HIS A 70 -21.46 -4.25 -13.30
C HIS A 70 -21.34 -5.57 -14.07
N ASP A 71 -21.41 -5.47 -15.40
CA ASP A 71 -21.07 -6.59 -16.27
C ASP A 71 -19.60 -6.99 -16.09
N ILE A 72 -19.35 -8.27 -15.81
CA ILE A 72 -18.01 -8.73 -15.41
C ILE A 72 -17.00 -8.67 -16.55
N ASP A 73 -17.44 -8.93 -17.79
CA ASP A 73 -16.58 -8.94 -18.96
C ASP A 73 -16.20 -7.51 -19.35
N GLU A 74 -17.15 -6.57 -19.27
CA GLU A 74 -16.90 -5.14 -19.44
C GLU A 74 -15.88 -4.64 -18.40
N ARG A 75 -15.96 -5.10 -17.15
CA ARG A 75 -14.99 -4.74 -16.11
C ARG A 75 -13.63 -5.37 -16.34
N LYS A 76 -13.55 -6.66 -16.68
CA LYS A 76 -12.27 -7.31 -17.04
C LYS A 76 -11.60 -6.57 -18.20
N ALA A 77 -12.35 -6.17 -19.22
CA ALA A 77 -11.84 -5.38 -20.35
C ALA A 77 -11.33 -4.00 -19.94
N ALA A 78 -12.08 -3.27 -19.09
CA ALA A 78 -11.67 -1.95 -18.60
C ALA A 78 -10.37 -2.02 -17.77
N PHE A 79 -10.28 -2.97 -16.85
CA PHE A 79 -9.08 -3.19 -16.04
C PHE A 79 -7.87 -3.63 -16.89
N ALA A 80 -8.08 -4.49 -17.89
CA ALA A 80 -7.03 -4.89 -18.82
C ALA A 80 -6.53 -3.71 -19.69
N ALA A 81 -7.44 -2.85 -20.15
CA ALA A 81 -7.09 -1.64 -20.90
C ALA A 81 -6.25 -0.67 -20.05
N ALA A 82 -6.63 -0.46 -18.79
CA ALA A 82 -5.86 0.33 -17.84
C ALA A 82 -4.48 -0.27 -17.57
N ALA A 83 -4.40 -1.59 -17.35
CA ALA A 83 -3.13 -2.28 -17.18
C ALA A 83 -2.20 -2.10 -18.39
N HIS A 84 -2.74 -2.21 -19.60
CA HIS A 84 -1.97 -1.99 -20.84
C HIS A 84 -1.45 -0.54 -20.95
N LYS A 85 -2.29 0.45 -20.65
CA LYS A 85 -1.89 1.86 -20.63
C LYS A 85 -0.77 2.09 -19.62
N LEU A 86 -0.94 1.63 -18.39
CA LEU A 86 0.04 1.82 -17.31
C LEU A 86 1.38 1.14 -17.61
N ARG A 87 1.36 -0.03 -18.26
CA ARG A 87 2.60 -0.67 -18.77
C ARG A 87 3.33 0.21 -19.78
N LYS A 88 2.61 0.84 -20.71
CA LYS A 88 3.22 1.77 -21.68
C LYS A 88 3.80 3.02 -21.01
N GLU A 89 3.26 3.42 -19.87
CA GLU A 89 3.75 4.54 -19.07
C GLU A 89 4.93 4.15 -18.15
N GLY A 90 5.34 2.87 -18.15
CA GLY A 90 6.50 2.38 -17.38
C GLY A 90 6.17 1.82 -16.00
N PHE A 91 4.89 1.68 -15.67
CA PHE A 91 4.45 1.08 -14.42
C PHE A 91 4.29 -0.45 -14.51
N THR A 92 4.29 -1.11 -13.35
CA THR A 92 3.92 -2.52 -13.19
C THR A 92 2.51 -2.60 -12.61
N PRO A 93 1.45 -2.77 -13.43
CA PRO A 93 0.10 -2.79 -12.93
C PRO A 93 -0.18 -4.04 -12.09
N VAL A 94 -0.97 -3.86 -11.04
CA VAL A 94 -1.52 -4.91 -10.19
C VAL A 94 -3.04 -4.86 -10.32
N ASN A 95 -3.63 -5.96 -10.76
CA ASN A 95 -5.05 -6.05 -11.12
C ASN A 95 -5.82 -6.92 -10.11
N PRO A 96 -6.90 -6.44 -9.48
CA PRO A 96 -7.70 -7.25 -8.53
C PRO A 96 -8.31 -8.51 -9.15
N PHE A 97 -8.54 -8.57 -10.47
CA PHE A 97 -8.98 -9.81 -11.12
C PHE A 97 -7.93 -10.93 -11.08
N GLU A 98 -6.68 -10.61 -10.72
CA GLU A 98 -5.57 -11.55 -10.60
C GLU A 98 -5.26 -11.87 -9.12
N ASN A 99 -6.18 -11.60 -8.19
CA ASN A 99 -6.00 -11.84 -6.75
C ASN A 99 -6.03 -13.34 -6.34
N GLY A 100 -6.34 -14.24 -7.29
CA GLY A 100 -6.29 -15.69 -7.10
C GLY A 100 -7.50 -16.29 -6.38
N LEU A 101 -8.53 -15.51 -6.05
CA LEU A 101 -9.78 -16.01 -5.49
C LEU A 101 -10.80 -16.30 -6.60
N PRO A 102 -11.67 -17.31 -6.44
CA PRO A 102 -12.79 -17.53 -7.35
C PRO A 102 -13.78 -16.36 -7.35
N ASP A 103 -14.38 -16.04 -8.49
CA ASP A 103 -15.39 -14.96 -8.62
C ASP A 103 -16.61 -15.14 -7.69
N SER A 104 -16.88 -16.36 -7.20
CA SER A 104 -17.98 -16.69 -6.28
C SER A 104 -17.67 -16.52 -4.80
N GLU A 105 -16.43 -16.13 -4.46
CA GLU A 105 -15.98 -16.00 -3.07
C GLU A 105 -16.58 -14.76 -2.38
N ASP A 106 -16.62 -14.78 -1.04
CA ASP A 106 -17.16 -13.66 -0.27
C ASP A 106 -16.38 -12.36 -0.55
N TRP A 107 -17.15 -11.30 -0.78
CA TRP A 107 -16.66 -9.94 -1.01
C TRP A 107 -15.59 -9.50 0.01
N ARG A 108 -15.75 -9.84 1.31
CA ARG A 108 -14.77 -9.43 2.33
C ARG A 108 -13.45 -10.16 2.18
N ARG A 109 -13.44 -11.37 1.60
CA ARG A 109 -12.22 -12.11 1.33
C ARG A 109 -11.47 -11.50 0.16
N HIS A 110 -12.16 -11.17 -0.93
CA HIS A 110 -11.59 -10.38 -2.03
C HIS A 110 -10.97 -9.08 -1.50
N MET A 111 -11.74 -8.29 -0.75
CA MET A 111 -11.26 -7.03 -0.19
C MET A 111 -10.00 -7.17 0.68
N ARG A 112 -9.88 -8.24 1.48
CA ARG A 112 -8.66 -8.49 2.28
C ARG A 112 -7.44 -8.74 1.40
N VAL A 113 -7.58 -9.53 0.34
CA VAL A 113 -6.47 -9.83 -0.58
C VAL A 113 -6.12 -8.58 -1.39
N ASP A 114 -7.13 -7.88 -1.90
CA ASP A 114 -7.00 -6.65 -2.67
C ASP A 114 -6.26 -5.56 -1.88
N ILE A 115 -6.62 -5.35 -0.60
CA ILE A 115 -5.89 -4.44 0.30
C ILE A 115 -4.43 -4.90 0.47
N GLY A 116 -4.19 -6.20 0.64
CA GLY A 116 -2.83 -6.75 0.75
C GLY A 116 -1.99 -6.52 -0.53
N MET A 117 -2.61 -6.59 -1.70
CA MET A 117 -1.99 -6.27 -2.99
C MET A 117 -1.72 -4.78 -3.12
N LEU A 118 -2.68 -3.93 -2.74
CA LEU A 118 -2.55 -2.47 -2.73
C LEU A 118 -1.40 -2.01 -1.83
N LEU A 119 -1.26 -2.57 -0.62
CA LEU A 119 -0.21 -2.17 0.32
C LEU A 119 1.22 -2.48 -0.17
N GLN A 120 1.37 -3.38 -1.14
CA GLN A 120 2.65 -3.67 -1.81
C GLN A 120 2.95 -2.71 -2.98
N CYS A 121 2.05 -1.78 -3.29
CA CYS A 121 2.17 -0.82 -4.38
C CYS A 121 2.69 0.54 -3.89
N GLY A 122 3.40 1.24 -4.77
CA GLY A 122 3.77 2.65 -4.54
C GLY A 122 2.66 3.61 -4.94
N ARG A 123 1.75 3.14 -5.81
CA ARG A 123 0.67 3.93 -6.41
C ARG A 123 -0.65 3.16 -6.46
N ILE A 124 -1.74 3.91 -6.51
CA ILE A 124 -3.07 3.44 -6.87
C ILE A 124 -3.59 4.23 -8.07
N TYR A 125 -4.21 3.55 -9.03
CA TYR A 125 -4.83 4.12 -10.22
C TYR A 125 -6.33 3.94 -10.15
N MET A 126 -7.05 5.05 -9.99
CA MET A 126 -8.50 5.08 -9.85
C MET A 126 -9.17 5.20 -11.23
N LEU A 127 -9.90 4.15 -11.63
CA LEU A 127 -10.70 4.13 -12.86
C LEU A 127 -11.91 5.05 -12.75
N ARG A 128 -12.43 5.50 -13.90
CA ARG A 128 -13.65 6.30 -13.95
C ARG A 128 -14.82 5.61 -13.23
N GLY A 129 -15.58 6.41 -12.46
CA GLY A 129 -16.74 5.92 -11.71
C GLY A 129 -16.38 5.21 -10.40
N TRP A 130 -15.11 5.30 -9.95
CA TRP A 130 -14.67 4.77 -8.67
C TRP A 130 -15.50 5.30 -7.49
N GLU A 131 -16.04 6.51 -7.60
CA GLU A 131 -16.86 7.18 -6.59
C GLU A 131 -18.12 6.39 -6.23
N LEU A 132 -18.61 5.60 -7.19
CA LEU A 132 -19.80 4.76 -7.06
C LEU A 132 -19.46 3.38 -6.45
N SER A 133 -18.19 2.99 -6.44
CA SER A 133 -17.72 1.71 -5.92
C SER A 133 -17.43 1.77 -4.43
N LYS A 134 -18.10 0.93 -3.64
CA LYS A 134 -17.80 0.77 -2.21
C LYS A 134 -16.36 0.27 -1.99
N GLY A 135 -15.88 -0.64 -2.85
CA GLY A 135 -14.52 -1.18 -2.78
C GLY A 135 -13.48 -0.12 -3.11
N ALA A 136 -13.65 0.58 -4.23
CA ALA A 136 -12.67 1.57 -4.66
C ALA A 136 -12.53 2.74 -3.68
N LYS A 137 -13.63 3.17 -3.05
CA LYS A 137 -13.57 4.17 -1.97
C LYS A 137 -12.75 3.68 -0.77
N LEU A 138 -12.96 2.44 -0.35
CA LEU A 138 -12.19 1.85 0.76
C LEU A 138 -10.70 1.72 0.40
N GLU A 139 -10.39 1.30 -0.82
CA GLU A 139 -9.01 1.21 -1.31
C GLU A 139 -8.34 2.60 -1.38
N LEU A 140 -9.07 3.63 -1.82
CA LEU A 140 -8.58 5.01 -1.83
C LEU A 140 -8.29 5.52 -0.40
N ASP A 141 -9.18 5.24 0.55
CA ASP A 141 -9.01 5.62 1.95
C ASP A 141 -7.76 4.95 2.56
N VAL A 142 -7.57 3.66 2.29
CA VAL A 142 -6.38 2.91 2.70
C VAL A 142 -5.12 3.49 2.03
N ALA A 143 -5.13 3.70 0.72
CA ALA A 143 -3.99 4.23 -0.02
C ALA A 143 -3.56 5.59 0.52
N SER A 144 -4.51 6.51 0.71
CA SER A 144 -4.26 7.85 1.23
C SER A 144 -3.72 7.80 2.65
N SER A 145 -4.27 6.94 3.51
CA SER A 145 -3.80 6.77 4.90
C SER A 145 -2.39 6.19 4.99
N CYS A 146 -1.97 5.40 3.99
CA CYS A 146 -0.68 4.74 3.93
C CYS A 146 0.38 5.49 3.10
N GLY A 147 0.09 6.71 2.65
CA GLY A 147 1.00 7.53 1.84
C GLY A 147 1.30 6.93 0.46
N ILE A 148 0.36 6.14 -0.09
CA ILE A 148 0.44 5.58 -1.44
C ILE A 148 -0.02 6.68 -2.41
N GLU A 149 0.74 6.91 -3.48
CA GLU A 149 0.44 7.97 -4.43
C GLU A 149 -0.83 7.66 -5.24
N VAL A 150 -1.79 8.58 -5.24
CA VAL A 150 -3.09 8.41 -5.92
C VAL A 150 -3.03 9.06 -7.29
N MET A 151 -3.41 8.28 -8.31
CA MET A 151 -3.55 8.72 -9.69
C MET A 151 -4.98 8.45 -10.17
N PHE A 152 -5.53 9.34 -10.97
CA PHE A 152 -6.88 9.19 -11.52
C PHE A 152 -6.84 9.01 -13.04
N GLU A 153 -7.81 8.27 -13.56
CA GLU A 153 -8.03 8.18 -15.00
C GLU A 153 -8.40 9.55 -15.57
N THR A 154 -7.56 10.07 -16.47
CA THR A 154 -7.76 11.36 -17.11
C THR A 154 -8.87 11.30 -18.15
N HIS A 155 -9.75 12.32 -18.16
CA HIS A 155 -10.63 12.56 -19.28
C HIS A 155 -9.79 12.95 -20.50
N LYS A 156 -9.89 12.21 -21.60
CA LYS A 156 -9.77 12.85 -22.91
C LYS A 156 -11.16 13.43 -23.23
N PRO A 157 -11.27 14.76 -23.45
CA PRO A 157 -12.51 15.35 -23.95
C PRO A 157 -12.87 14.78 -25.32
#